data_AF-A0A830FMV5-F1
#
_entry.id   AF-A0A830FMV5-F1
#
_cell.length_a   1.000
_cell.length_b   1.000
_cell.length_c   1.000
_cell.angle_alpha   90.00
_cell.angle_beta   90.00
_cell.angle_gamma   90.00
#
_symmetry.space_group_name_H-M   'P 1'
#
loop_
_entity.id
_entity.type
_entity.pdbx_description
1 polymer ?
#
loop_
_entity_poly.entity_id
_entity_poly.type
_entity_poly.pdbx_seq_one_letter_code
_entity_poly.pdbx_strand_id
1 'polypeptide(L)'
;MNQRQRCQIHVEDHSCHPDDRRNGPRSARIARNQRQRQGRTAATLRGDYDRTNVASGLFSLILHFDSYKQLDRAVRKVDDLDATRQRRAKQLIAETDGAGIKLVDELDGDGLQRVLDLEINRADEFRTAAARNLDRGNADTDDIEKFATHADNLEGVDGLNSGPVDDFIQAGDSGNVRGALDEVRRADEIGAANIERMNLEAYDRKERVGELDIQVKESGKIVESKGSFGYDEQQVRSQFNKKLSAMEEHDSVAFDGNTLEVRANKIGDDDIVASQITQMEKDISEMDEWNHANVDIKVVDESSDKIITG
;
A
#
# COMPACT_ATOMS: atom_id res chain seq x y z
N MET A 1 -52.08 31.51 -37.87
CA MET A 1 -53.16 30.93 -38.68
C MET A 1 -52.97 29.42 -38.67
N ASN A 2 -53.93 28.54 -38.46
CA ASN A 2 -55.33 28.59 -38.03
C ASN A 2 -55.62 27.09 -37.72
N GLN A 3 -56.05 26.76 -36.50
CA GLN A 3 -57.44 26.47 -36.15
C GLN A 3 -57.88 25.00 -36.34
N ARG A 4 -58.43 24.50 -35.22
CA ARG A 4 -59.74 23.82 -35.07
C ARG A 4 -59.83 22.38 -35.59
N GLN A 5 -60.00 21.43 -34.67
CA GLN A 5 -61.30 20.92 -34.17
C GLN A 5 -62.15 20.31 -35.28
N ARG A 6 -62.53 19.03 -35.11
CA ARG A 6 -63.92 18.57 -35.25
C ARG A 6 -64.10 17.11 -34.78
N CYS A 7 -65.06 16.95 -33.87
CA CYS A 7 -65.77 15.70 -33.59
C CYS A 7 -66.86 15.46 -34.66
N GLN A 8 -67.17 14.18 -34.93
CA GLN A 8 -68.40 13.61 -35.51
C GLN A 8 -68.17 12.08 -35.48
N ILE A 9 -68.86 11.18 -34.75
CA ILE A 9 -70.28 10.80 -34.58
C ILE A 9 -71.01 10.46 -35.88
N HIS A 10 -71.19 9.15 -36.12
CA HIS A 10 -72.28 8.36 -36.76
C HIS A 10 -71.97 6.88 -36.39
N VAL A 11 -72.74 6.06 -35.66
CA VAL A 11 -74.18 5.66 -35.63
C VAL A 11 -74.61 4.81 -36.83
N GLU A 12 -74.84 3.51 -36.59
CA GLU A 12 -75.90 2.60 -37.10
C GLU A 12 -75.54 1.15 -36.67
N ASP A 13 -76.26 0.53 -35.72
CA ASP A 13 -77.45 -0.36 -35.86
C ASP A 13 -77.04 -1.87 -35.98
N HIS A 14 -77.55 -2.89 -35.26
CA HIS A 14 -78.85 -3.16 -34.65
C HIS A 14 -78.78 -4.04 -33.35
N SER A 15 -79.84 -3.88 -32.55
CA SER A 15 -80.47 -4.71 -31.49
C SER A 15 -80.20 -6.23 -31.47
N CYS A 16 -80.09 -6.92 -30.32
CA CYS A 16 -81.17 -7.19 -29.34
C CYS A 16 -80.72 -7.24 -27.86
N HIS A 17 -81.58 -6.72 -26.99
CA HIS A 17 -81.62 -6.86 -25.51
C HIS A 17 -83.02 -7.44 -25.16
N PRO A 18 -83.40 -7.79 -23.90
CA PRO A 18 -82.69 -7.73 -22.61
C PRO A 18 -82.75 -9.11 -21.88
N ASP A 19 -82.14 -9.41 -20.73
CA ASP A 19 -82.29 -8.90 -19.35
C ASP A 19 -81.48 -9.93 -18.49
N ASP A 20 -80.91 -9.70 -17.32
CA ASP A 20 -80.74 -8.52 -16.47
C ASP A 20 -79.68 -8.90 -15.41
N ARG A 21 -78.81 -7.93 -15.05
CA ARG A 21 -78.13 -7.72 -13.75
C ARG A 21 -77.39 -8.90 -13.06
N ARG A 22 -76.14 -8.77 -12.59
CA ARG A 22 -75.50 -7.61 -11.94
C ARG A 22 -73.99 -7.88 -11.74
N ASN A 23 -73.19 -6.89 -12.14
CA ASN A 23 -71.86 -6.48 -11.68
C ASN A 23 -70.65 -7.43 -11.81
N GLY A 24 -69.79 -7.09 -12.76
CA GLY A 24 -68.49 -7.68 -13.02
C GLY A 24 -67.30 -6.98 -12.32
N PRO A 25 -66.08 -7.04 -12.91
CA PRO A 25 -64.91 -7.55 -12.17
C PRO A 25 -63.60 -6.74 -12.38
N ARG A 26 -62.48 -7.26 -11.82
CA ARG A 26 -61.06 -7.13 -12.23
C ARG A 26 -60.27 -5.81 -11.98
N SER A 27 -59.16 -6.01 -11.26
CA SER A 27 -57.77 -5.65 -11.61
C SER A 27 -57.37 -4.20 -11.93
N ALA A 28 -56.36 -3.63 -11.22
CA ALA A 28 -55.13 -3.02 -11.79
C ALA A 28 -54.26 -2.21 -10.79
N ARG A 29 -52.95 -2.54 -10.80
CA ARG A 29 -51.71 -1.71 -10.74
C ARG A 29 -51.62 -0.35 -9.98
N ILE A 30 -50.58 -0.28 -9.12
CA ILE A 30 -49.46 0.71 -9.05
C ILE A 30 -49.80 2.21 -8.92
N ALA A 31 -49.36 2.85 -7.81
CA ALA A 31 -48.55 4.11 -7.84
C ALA A 31 -48.19 4.69 -6.43
N ARG A 32 -46.89 4.99 -6.29
CA ARG A 32 -46.23 6.21 -5.71
C ARG A 32 -46.32 6.56 -4.21
N ASN A 33 -45.15 6.41 -3.56
CA ASN A 33 -44.40 7.37 -2.73
C ASN A 33 -45.00 8.77 -2.45
N GLN A 34 -45.00 9.16 -1.17
CA GLN A 34 -44.40 10.40 -0.59
C GLN A 34 -44.55 10.36 0.95
N ARG A 35 -43.47 10.14 1.70
CA ARG A 35 -42.64 11.14 2.39
C ARG A 35 -43.37 12.03 3.41
N GLN A 36 -42.92 11.83 4.66
CA GLN A 36 -42.45 12.84 5.62
C GLN A 36 -43.41 13.48 6.64
N ARG A 37 -42.91 13.39 7.89
CA ARG A 37 -43.01 14.31 9.03
C ARG A 37 -44.27 14.20 9.90
N GLN A 38 -44.19 14.23 11.23
CA GLN A 38 -43.13 14.21 12.24
C GLN A 38 -43.86 14.35 13.59
N GLY A 39 -43.30 13.80 14.68
CA GLY A 39 -43.31 14.53 15.95
C GLY A 39 -43.77 13.79 17.21
N ARG A 40 -42.79 13.57 18.10
CA ARG A 40 -42.86 13.67 19.58
C ARG A 40 -43.55 12.50 20.32
N THR A 41 -43.08 11.97 21.45
CA THR A 41 -42.06 12.39 22.43
C THR A 41 -41.75 11.25 23.41
N ALA A 42 -40.49 11.23 23.88
CA ALA A 42 -39.93 10.77 25.15
C ALA A 42 -40.80 10.05 26.21
N ALA A 43 -40.32 8.88 26.65
CA ALA A 43 -40.44 8.36 28.02
C ALA A 43 -39.08 7.75 28.41
N THR A 44 -38.27 8.49 29.18
CA THR A 44 -38.01 8.27 30.62
C THR A 44 -37.36 6.93 30.95
N LEU A 45 -36.03 6.88 30.91
CA LEU A 45 -35.25 6.00 31.79
C LEU A 45 -34.10 6.82 32.38
N ARG A 46 -34.26 7.09 33.68
CA ARG A 46 -33.28 7.69 34.58
C ARG A 46 -32.57 6.52 35.27
N GLY A 47 -31.28 6.42 35.11
CA GLY A 47 -30.42 5.43 35.75
C GLY A 47 -28.98 5.77 35.41
N ASP A 48 -28.30 6.41 36.35
CA ASP A 48 -26.93 6.90 36.27
C ASP A 48 -25.96 5.80 35.81
N TYR A 49 -25.21 6.05 34.74
CA TYR A 49 -23.83 5.58 34.58
C TYR A 49 -23.08 6.51 33.63
N ASP A 50 -22.02 7.09 34.18
CA ASP A 50 -21.01 7.94 33.57
C ASP A 50 -20.29 7.19 32.41
N ARG A 51 -20.70 7.43 31.16
CA ARG A 51 -20.07 6.91 29.93
C ARG A 51 -20.29 7.86 28.74
N THR A 52 -19.96 9.12 28.92
CA THR A 52 -19.83 10.08 27.81
C THR A 52 -18.36 10.17 27.40
N ASN A 53 -17.98 9.36 26.38
CA ASN A 53 -16.95 9.71 25.38
C ASN A 53 -16.70 8.62 24.31
N VAL A 54 -17.31 7.44 24.38
CA VAL A 54 -17.09 6.37 23.39
C VAL A 54 -18.21 6.24 22.33
N ALA A 55 -19.34 6.92 22.52
CA ALA A 55 -20.52 6.78 21.66
C ALA A 55 -20.65 7.85 20.57
N SER A 56 -19.86 8.93 20.62
CA SER A 56 -19.98 10.03 19.65
C SER A 56 -19.13 9.86 18.38
N GLY A 57 -18.13 8.98 18.38
CA GLY A 57 -17.36 8.64 17.18
C GLY A 57 -18.08 7.64 16.25
N LEU A 58 -18.91 6.75 16.82
CA LEU A 58 -19.57 5.67 16.07
C LEU A 58 -20.75 6.12 15.20
N PHE A 59 -21.28 7.32 15.40
CA PHE A 59 -22.50 7.78 14.71
C PHE A 59 -22.26 8.61 13.45
N SER A 60 -20.99 8.94 13.13
CA SER A 60 -20.62 9.64 11.89
C SER A 60 -20.13 8.68 10.78
N LEU A 61 -20.35 7.37 10.94
CA LEU A 61 -19.75 6.31 10.12
C LEU A 61 -20.55 5.94 8.85
N ILE A 62 -21.72 6.52 8.58
CA ILE A 62 -22.71 5.94 7.64
C ILE A 62 -22.43 6.21 6.15
N LEU A 63 -21.37 6.91 5.74
CA LEU A 63 -21.26 7.37 4.34
C LEU A 63 -20.19 6.75 3.43
N HIS A 64 -19.42 5.73 3.85
CA HIS A 64 -18.51 5.00 2.94
C HIS A 64 -18.33 3.51 3.33
N PHE A 65 -19.41 2.71 3.33
CA PHE A 65 -19.31 1.25 3.48
C PHE A 65 -19.77 0.52 2.23
N ASP A 66 -18.93 -0.36 1.69
CA ASP A 66 -19.25 -1.20 0.53
C ASP A 66 -20.30 -2.28 0.84
N SER A 67 -20.51 -2.66 2.11
CA SER A 67 -21.78 -3.24 2.60
C SER A 67 -21.82 -3.38 4.13
N TYR A 68 -23.02 -3.44 4.73
CA TYR A 68 -23.22 -3.81 6.14
C TYR A 68 -22.55 -5.14 6.56
N LYS A 69 -22.27 -6.04 5.61
CA LYS A 69 -21.64 -7.34 5.89
C LYS A 69 -20.14 -7.20 6.20
N GLN A 70 -19.46 -6.25 5.57
CA GLN A 70 -18.04 -6.00 5.82
C GLN A 70 -17.84 -5.45 7.22
N LEU A 71 -18.64 -4.46 7.61
CA LEU A 71 -18.62 -3.91 8.97
C LEU A 71 -18.85 -5.00 10.03
N ASP A 72 -19.84 -5.86 9.81
CA ASP A 72 -20.16 -6.97 10.73
C ASP A 72 -19.01 -7.99 10.85
N ARG A 73 -18.33 -8.34 9.75
CA ARG A 73 -17.15 -9.21 9.80
C ARG A 73 -15.96 -8.55 10.50
N ALA A 74 -15.67 -7.29 10.19
CA ALA A 74 -14.59 -6.54 10.82
C ALA A 74 -14.82 -6.40 12.34
N VAL A 75 -16.05 -6.09 12.77
CA VAL A 75 -16.40 -6.00 14.20
C VAL A 75 -16.17 -7.34 14.90
N ARG A 76 -16.61 -8.47 14.31
CA ARG A 76 -16.35 -9.79 14.89
C ARG A 76 -14.86 -10.07 15.03
N LYS A 77 -14.07 -9.82 13.98
CA LYS A 77 -12.61 -9.99 14.03
C LYS A 77 -12.00 -9.17 15.16
N VAL A 78 -12.39 -7.91 15.31
CA VAL A 78 -11.89 -7.03 16.39
C VAL A 78 -12.30 -7.52 17.78
N ASP A 79 -13.51 -8.05 17.92
CA ASP A 79 -14.01 -8.59 19.18
C ASP A 79 -13.32 -9.89 19.60
N ASP A 80 -12.84 -10.68 18.62
CA ASP A 80 -12.10 -11.92 18.84
C ASP A 80 -10.59 -11.69 19.17
N LEU A 81 -10.09 -10.45 19.02
CA LEU A 81 -8.71 -10.09 19.37
C LEU A 81 -8.52 -9.95 20.90
N ASP A 82 -7.29 -10.17 21.36
CA ASP A 82 -6.90 -9.82 22.73
C ASP A 82 -7.00 -8.31 22.99
N ALA A 83 -6.99 -7.91 24.26
CA ALA A 83 -7.24 -6.54 24.68
C ALA A 83 -6.27 -5.51 24.04
N THR A 84 -5.01 -5.88 23.81
CA THR A 84 -4.01 -4.98 23.24
C THR A 84 -4.25 -4.79 21.76
N ARG A 85 -4.39 -5.89 21.01
CA ARG A 85 -4.66 -5.86 19.58
C ARG A 85 -6.01 -5.24 19.27
N GLN A 86 -7.03 -5.54 20.07
CA GLN A 86 -8.34 -4.91 19.96
C GLN A 86 -8.25 -3.39 20.10
N ARG A 87 -7.46 -2.88 21.05
CA ARG A 87 -7.24 -1.44 21.20
C ARG A 87 -6.56 -0.84 19.97
N ARG A 88 -5.49 -1.49 19.47
CA ARG A 88 -4.76 -1.06 18.26
C ARG A 88 -5.69 -1.05 17.03
N ALA A 89 -6.49 -2.10 16.83
CA ALA A 89 -7.46 -2.19 15.73
C ALA A 89 -8.56 -1.11 15.82
N LYS A 90 -9.10 -0.84 17.02
CA LYS A 90 -10.08 0.22 17.23
C LYS A 90 -9.50 1.61 16.94
N GLN A 91 -8.25 1.84 17.33
CA GLN A 91 -7.54 3.08 17.04
C GLN A 91 -7.32 3.24 15.52
N LEU A 92 -6.83 2.20 14.85
CA LEU A 92 -6.66 2.20 13.40
C LEU A 92 -7.97 2.55 12.67
N ILE A 93 -9.09 1.91 13.04
CA ILE A 93 -10.41 2.20 12.46
C ILE A 93 -10.82 3.65 12.72
N ALA A 94 -10.55 4.19 13.91
CA ALA A 94 -10.87 5.57 14.23
C ALA A 94 -10.02 6.59 13.44
N GLU A 95 -8.78 6.25 13.10
CA GLU A 95 -7.85 7.12 12.37
C GLU A 95 -8.01 7.08 10.85
N THR A 96 -8.58 5.99 10.33
CA THR A 96 -8.65 5.72 8.88
C THR A 96 -10.05 5.43 8.36
N ASP A 97 -11.06 5.47 9.22
CA ASP A 97 -12.47 5.22 8.91
C ASP A 97 -12.65 3.90 8.12
N GLY A 98 -13.19 4.00 6.90
CA GLY A 98 -13.48 2.85 6.04
C GLY A 98 -12.25 2.05 5.64
N ALA A 99 -11.09 2.71 5.47
CA ALA A 99 -9.86 2.04 5.07
C ALA A 99 -9.36 1.08 6.16
N GLY A 100 -9.45 1.47 7.44
CA GLY A 100 -9.10 0.60 8.56
C GLY A 100 -10.05 -0.59 8.69
N ILE A 101 -11.33 -0.37 8.43
CA ILE A 101 -12.34 -1.45 8.43
C ILE A 101 -12.07 -2.44 7.30
N LYS A 102 -11.70 -1.94 6.11
CA LYS A 102 -11.31 -2.78 4.98
C LYS A 102 -10.07 -3.62 5.32
N LEU A 103 -9.01 -3.02 5.87
CA LEU A 103 -7.80 -3.77 6.26
C LEU A 103 -8.10 -4.89 7.27
N VAL A 104 -8.87 -4.58 8.32
CA VAL A 104 -9.29 -5.56 9.33
C VAL A 104 -10.14 -6.68 8.73
N ASP A 105 -11.03 -6.37 7.79
CA ASP A 105 -11.87 -7.36 7.13
C ASP A 105 -11.09 -8.26 6.16
N GLU A 106 -10.14 -7.70 5.40
CA GLU A 106 -9.46 -8.41 4.31
C GLU A 106 -8.25 -9.23 4.78
N LEU A 107 -7.48 -8.76 5.77
CA LEU A 107 -6.42 -9.56 6.38
C LEU A 107 -7.01 -10.78 7.08
N ASP A 108 -6.38 -11.94 6.93
CA ASP A 108 -6.77 -13.10 7.72
C ASP A 108 -6.41 -12.91 9.21
N GLY A 109 -6.79 -13.88 10.05
CA GLY A 109 -6.62 -13.75 11.50
C GLY A 109 -5.15 -13.65 11.92
N ASP A 110 -4.23 -14.30 11.20
CA ASP A 110 -2.82 -14.35 11.53
C ASP A 110 -2.09 -13.12 10.97
N GLY A 111 -2.37 -12.73 9.73
CA GLY A 111 -1.86 -11.51 9.11
C GLY A 111 -2.32 -10.25 9.84
N LEU A 112 -3.58 -10.20 10.29
CA LEU A 112 -4.08 -9.10 11.12
C LEU A 112 -3.32 -9.01 12.46
N GLN A 113 -3.11 -10.16 13.12
CA GLN A 113 -2.32 -10.18 14.37
C GLN A 113 -0.91 -9.67 14.12
N ARG A 114 -0.24 -10.11 13.06
CA ARG A 114 1.13 -9.68 12.73
C ARG A 114 1.23 -8.17 12.51
N VAL A 115 0.32 -7.60 11.71
CA VAL A 115 0.27 -6.15 11.48
C VAL A 115 -0.01 -5.37 12.77
N LEU A 116 -0.91 -5.88 13.61
CA LEU A 116 -1.22 -5.25 14.90
C LEU A 116 -0.13 -5.44 15.95
N ASP A 117 0.72 -6.46 15.81
CA ASP A 117 1.80 -6.75 16.74
C ASP A 117 3.12 -6.11 16.38
N LEU A 118 3.34 -5.70 15.13
CA LEU A 118 4.56 -5.04 14.68
C LEU A 118 5.07 -3.97 15.67
N GLU A 119 6.31 -4.10 16.15
CA GLU A 119 6.87 -3.24 17.20
C GLU A 119 8.01 -2.31 16.73
N ILE A 120 7.95 -1.83 15.48
CA ILE A 120 8.85 -0.77 15.01
C ILE A 120 8.46 0.61 15.55
N ASN A 121 9.40 1.56 15.60
CA ASN A 121 9.18 2.92 16.12
C ASN A 121 7.99 3.64 15.45
N ARG A 122 7.74 3.36 14.16
CA ARG A 122 6.66 3.97 13.38
C ARG A 122 5.49 3.01 13.10
N ALA A 123 5.27 2.02 13.96
CA ALA A 123 4.28 0.97 13.72
C ALA A 123 2.84 1.51 13.54
N ASP A 124 2.44 2.55 14.28
CA ASP A 124 1.11 3.14 14.14
C ASP A 124 0.95 3.88 12.80
N GLU A 125 1.98 4.62 12.38
CA GLU A 125 2.01 5.28 11.06
C GLU A 125 1.98 4.24 9.94
N PHE A 126 2.75 3.16 10.08
CA PHE A 126 2.73 2.03 9.15
C PHE A 126 1.33 1.42 9.04
N ARG A 127 0.64 1.11 10.15
CA ARG A 127 -0.72 0.53 10.13
C ARG A 127 -1.70 1.44 9.40
N THR A 128 -1.64 2.75 9.68
CA THR A 128 -2.46 3.75 9.02
C THR A 128 -2.16 3.85 7.53
N ALA A 129 -0.88 3.78 7.13
CA ALA A 129 -0.47 3.77 5.74
C ALA A 129 -0.87 2.48 5.02
N ALA A 130 -0.72 1.32 5.65
CA ALA A 130 -1.14 0.01 5.13
C ALA A 130 -2.63 0.00 4.80
N ALA A 131 -3.48 0.50 5.72
CA ALA A 131 -4.91 0.63 5.47
C ALA A 131 -5.20 1.53 4.26
N ARG A 132 -4.53 2.69 4.16
CA ARG A 132 -4.70 3.62 3.03
C ARG A 132 -4.19 3.07 1.71
N ASN A 133 -3.05 2.36 1.71
CA ASN A 133 -2.48 1.74 0.53
C ASN A 133 -3.36 0.60 0.02
N LEU A 134 -3.95 -0.21 0.91
CA LEU A 134 -4.94 -1.23 0.55
C LEU A 134 -6.22 -0.60 -0.03
N ASP A 135 -6.72 0.48 0.58
CA ASP A 135 -7.92 1.15 0.13
C ASP A 135 -7.75 1.74 -1.28
N ARG A 136 -6.58 2.36 -1.53
CA ARG A 136 -6.20 2.95 -2.83
C ARG A 136 -5.83 1.91 -3.89
N GLY A 137 -5.58 0.66 -3.51
CA GLY A 137 -5.06 -0.39 -4.40
C GLY A 137 -3.58 -0.25 -4.74
N ASN A 138 -2.82 0.47 -3.91
CA ASN A 138 -1.37 0.56 -4.00
C ASN A 138 -0.67 -0.66 -3.40
N ALA A 139 -1.32 -1.32 -2.44
CA ALA A 139 -0.86 -2.56 -1.84
C ALA A 139 -2.02 -3.56 -1.80
N ASP A 140 -1.70 -4.85 -1.85
CA ASP A 140 -2.64 -5.88 -1.42
C ASP A 140 -2.32 -6.36 0.01
N THR A 141 -3.14 -7.25 0.55
CA THR A 141 -2.96 -7.78 1.91
C THR A 141 -1.68 -8.59 2.06
N ASP A 142 -1.22 -9.25 1.00
CA ASP A 142 0.00 -10.08 1.00
C ASP A 142 1.24 -9.19 1.05
N ASP A 143 1.27 -8.08 0.28
CA ASP A 143 2.32 -7.06 0.36
C ASP A 143 2.44 -6.50 1.79
N ILE A 144 1.31 -6.16 2.42
CA ILE A 144 1.26 -5.60 3.79
C ILE A 144 1.74 -6.61 4.83
N GLU A 145 1.26 -7.85 4.75
CA GLU A 145 1.64 -8.90 5.70
C GLU A 145 3.13 -9.23 5.59
N LYS A 146 3.65 -9.38 4.36
CA LYS A 146 5.07 -9.64 4.12
C LYS A 146 5.93 -8.48 4.60
N PHE A 147 5.52 -7.24 4.33
CA PHE A 147 6.24 -6.08 4.83
C PHE A 147 6.33 -6.10 6.35
N ALA A 148 5.20 -6.30 7.04
CA ALA A 148 5.18 -6.37 8.50
C ALA A 148 6.05 -7.52 9.02
N THR A 149 6.03 -8.68 8.35
CA THR A 149 6.87 -9.84 8.72
C THR A 149 8.36 -9.51 8.65
N HIS A 150 8.81 -8.98 7.51
CA HIS A 150 10.23 -8.67 7.32
C HIS A 150 10.70 -7.52 8.21
N ALA A 151 9.87 -6.48 8.37
CA ALA A 151 10.22 -5.35 9.24
C ALA A 151 10.32 -5.74 10.72
N ASP A 152 9.51 -6.69 11.19
CA ASP A 152 9.58 -7.21 12.57
C ASP A 152 10.91 -7.93 12.84
N ASN A 153 11.40 -8.71 11.88
CA ASN A 153 12.71 -9.39 11.98
C ASN A 153 13.91 -8.42 11.97
N LEU A 154 13.67 -7.16 11.61
CA LEU A 154 14.67 -6.10 11.50
C LEU A 154 14.61 -5.09 12.66
N GLU A 155 13.90 -5.43 13.74
CA GLU A 155 13.82 -4.58 14.93
C GLU A 155 15.23 -4.17 15.41
N GLY A 156 15.43 -2.86 15.59
CA GLY A 156 16.70 -2.29 16.05
C GLY A 156 17.74 -2.03 14.96
N VAL A 157 17.49 -2.37 13.70
CA VAL A 157 18.37 -1.99 12.58
C VAL A 157 18.29 -0.48 12.34
N ASP A 158 19.44 0.19 12.35
CA ASP A 158 19.55 1.62 12.06
C ASP A 158 19.14 1.89 10.60
N GLY A 159 18.37 2.95 10.40
CA GLY A 159 17.83 3.31 9.07
C GLY A 159 16.53 2.61 8.65
N LEU A 160 16.08 1.53 9.32
CA LEU A 160 14.82 0.84 8.95
C LEU A 160 13.62 1.80 8.90
N ASN A 161 13.49 2.67 9.90
CA ASN A 161 12.34 3.58 10.06
C ASN A 161 12.39 4.83 9.16
N SER A 162 13.59 5.23 8.74
CA SER A 162 13.81 6.39 7.86
C SER A 162 13.96 5.99 6.39
N GLY A 163 14.25 4.73 6.10
CA GLY A 163 14.28 4.15 4.75
C GLY A 163 12.96 3.46 4.41
N PRO A 164 12.93 2.12 4.32
CA PRO A 164 11.84 1.44 3.67
C PRO A 164 10.50 1.58 4.40
N VAL A 165 10.50 1.76 5.73
CA VAL A 165 9.25 2.06 6.46
C VAL A 165 8.72 3.45 6.08
N ASP A 166 9.59 4.45 5.94
CA ASP A 166 9.16 5.78 5.50
C ASP A 166 8.65 5.76 4.06
N ASP A 167 9.37 5.07 3.18
CA ASP A 167 8.97 4.90 1.78
C ASP A 167 7.62 4.19 1.65
N PHE A 168 7.38 3.15 2.46
CA PHE A 168 6.07 2.50 2.51
C PHE A 168 4.98 3.46 2.98
N ILE A 169 5.24 4.24 4.03
CA ILE A 169 4.28 5.20 4.60
C ILE A 169 3.94 6.31 3.60
N GLN A 170 4.94 6.79 2.87
CA GLN A 170 4.81 7.87 1.90
C GLN A 170 4.42 7.40 0.50
N ALA A 171 4.32 6.08 0.28
CA ALA A 171 4.07 5.50 -1.03
C ALA A 171 2.81 6.09 -1.71
N GLY A 172 3.04 6.73 -2.86
CA GLY A 172 1.96 7.25 -3.71
C GLY A 172 1.37 6.23 -4.67
N ASP A 173 2.09 5.14 -4.94
CA ASP A 173 1.77 4.12 -5.94
C ASP A 173 2.30 2.74 -5.51
N SER A 174 1.89 1.70 -6.26
CA SER A 174 2.28 0.31 -5.98
C SER A 174 3.73 -0.02 -6.28
N GLY A 175 4.41 0.76 -7.13
CA GLY A 175 5.83 0.61 -7.38
C GLY A 175 6.64 0.95 -6.13
N ASN A 176 6.30 2.06 -5.46
CA ASN A 176 6.99 2.48 -4.24
C ASN A 176 6.74 1.53 -3.07
N VAL A 177 5.50 1.04 -2.90
CA VAL A 177 5.19 0.00 -1.90
C VAL A 177 6.06 -1.23 -2.11
N ARG A 178 6.15 -1.72 -3.35
CA ARG A 178 6.93 -2.92 -3.67
C ARG A 178 8.43 -2.70 -3.54
N GLY A 179 8.93 -1.52 -3.89
CA GLY A 179 10.33 -1.16 -3.68
C GLY A 179 10.72 -1.24 -2.20
N ALA A 180 9.92 -0.62 -1.33
CA ALA A 180 10.11 -0.69 0.11
C ALA A 180 10.02 -2.13 0.64
N LEU A 181 9.07 -2.94 0.14
CA LEU A 181 8.95 -4.35 0.48
C LEU A 181 10.18 -5.17 0.07
N ASP A 182 10.68 -4.97 -1.15
CA ASP A 182 11.87 -5.66 -1.64
C ASP A 182 13.11 -5.33 -0.81
N GLU A 183 13.23 -4.09 -0.34
CA GLU A 183 14.32 -3.67 0.53
C GLU A 183 14.26 -4.36 1.91
N VAL A 184 13.11 -4.33 2.61
CA VAL A 184 12.99 -5.04 3.91
C VAL A 184 13.15 -6.54 3.75
N ARG A 185 12.65 -7.13 2.66
CA ARG A 185 12.84 -8.56 2.38
C ARG A 185 14.32 -8.90 2.24
N ARG A 186 15.07 -8.14 1.45
CA ARG A 186 16.51 -8.38 1.23
C ARG A 186 17.31 -8.15 2.49
N ALA A 187 16.95 -7.15 3.29
CA ALA A 187 17.54 -6.91 4.60
C ALA A 187 17.29 -8.11 5.54
N ASP A 188 16.05 -8.62 5.60
CA ASP A 188 15.70 -9.78 6.41
C ASP A 188 16.47 -11.04 5.97
N GLU A 189 16.59 -11.27 4.65
CA GLU A 189 17.40 -12.37 4.08
C GLU A 189 18.89 -12.28 4.45
N ILE A 190 19.46 -11.07 4.51
CA ILE A 190 20.82 -10.82 4.99
C ILE A 190 20.90 -11.08 6.51
N GLY A 191 19.83 -10.75 7.23
CA GLY A 191 19.67 -10.89 8.66
C GLY A 191 20.15 -9.66 9.43
N ALA A 192 19.32 -9.18 10.37
CA ALA A 192 19.56 -7.97 11.16
C ALA A 192 20.96 -7.90 11.81
N ALA A 193 21.48 -9.05 12.27
CA ALA A 193 22.82 -9.12 12.88
C ALA A 193 23.96 -8.70 11.93
N ASN A 194 23.76 -8.94 10.62
CA ASN A 194 24.74 -8.72 9.57
C ASN A 194 24.59 -7.35 8.88
N ILE A 195 23.58 -6.57 9.26
CA ILE A 195 23.38 -5.21 8.73
C ILE A 195 24.10 -4.22 9.64
N GLU A 196 24.83 -3.31 9.00
CA GLU A 196 25.38 -2.13 9.67
C GLU A 196 24.33 -1.01 9.69
N ARG A 197 23.82 -0.65 8.51
CA ARG A 197 22.84 0.43 8.31
C ARG A 197 21.97 0.18 7.10
N MET A 198 20.80 0.81 7.10
CA MET A 198 19.92 0.97 5.95
C MET A 198 19.71 2.45 5.61
N ASN A 199 19.25 2.75 4.39
CA ASN A 199 19.00 4.11 3.87
C ASN A 199 20.10 5.12 4.25
N LEU A 200 21.26 4.97 3.60
CA LEU A 200 22.41 5.85 3.76
C LEU A 200 22.33 6.98 2.72
N GLU A 201 21.91 8.17 3.14
CA GLU A 201 21.84 9.34 2.27
C GLU A 201 23.22 10.00 2.09
N ALA A 202 23.66 10.17 0.85
CA ALA A 202 24.92 10.82 0.51
C ALA A 202 24.70 12.27 0.01
N TYR A 203 25.58 13.18 0.43
CA TYR A 203 25.48 14.61 0.13
C TYR A 203 26.82 15.20 -0.33
N ASP A 204 26.83 15.87 -1.49
CA ASP A 204 27.91 16.81 -1.84
C ASP A 204 27.60 18.15 -1.16
N ARG A 205 28.28 18.41 -0.04
CA ARG A 205 28.13 19.58 0.84
C ARG A 205 26.74 19.73 1.45
N LYS A 206 25.72 19.99 0.61
CA LYS A 206 24.31 20.17 0.98
C LYS A 206 23.33 19.60 -0.06
N GLU A 207 23.81 19.22 -1.24
CA GLU A 207 22.97 18.64 -2.28
C GLU A 207 22.98 17.11 -2.15
N ARG A 208 21.80 16.49 -2.07
CA ARG A 208 21.69 15.03 -2.01
C ARG A 208 22.11 14.46 -3.36
N VAL A 209 23.20 13.70 -3.38
CA VAL A 209 23.74 13.08 -4.60
C VAL A 209 23.26 11.65 -4.79
N GLY A 210 22.85 10.99 -3.70
CA GLY A 210 22.21 9.69 -3.78
C GLY A 210 21.80 9.12 -2.43
N GLU A 211 21.48 7.84 -2.45
CA GLU A 211 21.08 7.03 -1.30
C GLU A 211 21.59 5.62 -1.56
N LEU A 212 21.92 4.88 -0.51
CA LEU A 212 22.30 3.48 -0.57
C LEU A 212 21.38 2.68 0.35
N ASP A 213 20.87 1.55 -0.13
CA ASP A 213 19.76 0.89 0.55
C ASP A 213 20.25 0.12 1.79
N ILE A 214 21.21 -0.81 1.64
CA ILE A 214 21.66 -1.67 2.75
C ILE A 214 23.20 -1.77 2.77
N GLN A 215 23.82 -1.47 3.92
CA GLN A 215 25.25 -1.72 4.17
C GLN A 215 25.43 -2.99 5.01
N VAL A 216 26.21 -3.95 4.49
CA VAL A 216 26.55 -5.19 5.19
C VAL A 216 27.74 -4.97 6.13
N LYS A 217 27.59 -5.37 7.40
CA LYS A 217 28.52 -5.11 8.50
C LYS A 217 29.92 -5.67 8.29
N GLU A 218 30.03 -6.95 7.93
CA GLU A 218 31.33 -7.61 7.86
C GLU A 218 32.14 -7.20 6.64
N SER A 219 31.49 -7.07 5.48
CA SER A 219 32.17 -6.82 4.22
C SER A 219 32.18 -5.34 3.81
N GLY A 220 31.34 -4.49 4.42
CA GLY A 220 31.11 -3.11 3.97
C GLY A 220 30.32 -2.99 2.67
N LYS A 221 29.97 -4.14 2.04
CA LYS A 221 29.25 -4.23 0.77
C LYS A 221 27.94 -3.48 0.83
N ILE A 222 27.65 -2.74 -0.23
CA ILE A 222 26.36 -2.11 -0.43
C ILE A 222 25.46 -3.01 -1.26
N VAL A 223 24.26 -3.28 -0.76
CA VAL A 223 23.21 -3.99 -1.49
C VAL A 223 22.13 -3.00 -1.90
N GLU A 224 21.92 -2.89 -3.20
CA GLU A 224 20.89 -2.07 -3.82
C GLU A 224 19.69 -2.93 -4.22
N SER A 225 18.50 -2.45 -3.89
CA SER A 225 17.22 -3.11 -4.14
C SER A 225 16.55 -2.55 -5.40
N LYS A 226 16.24 -3.44 -6.36
CA LYS A 226 15.47 -3.09 -7.57
C LYS A 226 14.31 -4.03 -7.84
N GLY A 227 13.17 -3.47 -8.23
CA GLY A 227 12.06 -4.25 -8.78
C GLY A 227 12.34 -4.75 -10.20
N SER A 228 13.07 -3.95 -10.99
CA SER A 228 13.55 -4.32 -12.32
C SER A 228 14.78 -3.50 -12.69
N PHE A 229 15.65 -4.05 -13.55
CA PHE A 229 16.89 -3.40 -13.97
C PHE A 229 17.34 -3.90 -15.36
N GLY A 230 18.25 -3.17 -16.03
CA GLY A 230 18.90 -3.71 -17.23
C GLY A 230 18.11 -3.64 -18.55
N TYR A 231 17.15 -2.73 -18.71
CA TYR A 231 16.35 -2.62 -19.95
C TYR A 231 16.89 -1.59 -20.95
N ASP A 232 17.70 -0.65 -20.48
CA ASP A 232 18.24 0.44 -21.28
C ASP A 232 19.67 0.75 -20.82
N GLU A 233 20.60 0.81 -21.77
CA GLU A 233 22.02 0.98 -21.50
C GLU A 233 22.33 2.30 -20.77
N GLN A 234 21.70 3.40 -21.19
CA GLN A 234 21.92 4.72 -20.59
C GLN A 234 21.36 4.78 -19.17
N GLN A 235 20.21 4.16 -18.93
CA GLN A 235 19.62 4.05 -17.60
C GLN A 235 20.49 3.21 -16.66
N VAL A 236 20.99 2.06 -17.11
CA VAL A 236 21.91 1.21 -16.32
C VAL A 236 23.14 2.02 -15.91
N ARG A 237 23.80 2.67 -16.88
CA ARG A 237 24.98 3.51 -16.60
C ARG A 237 24.66 4.64 -15.63
N SER A 238 23.55 5.34 -15.85
CA SER A 238 23.13 6.43 -14.97
C SER A 238 22.86 5.95 -13.54
N GLN A 239 22.28 4.77 -13.37
CA GLN A 239 22.00 4.20 -12.05
C GLN A 239 23.29 3.76 -11.35
N PHE A 240 24.22 3.11 -12.06
CA PHE A 240 25.53 2.79 -11.50
C PHE A 240 26.28 4.05 -11.09
N ASN A 241 26.41 5.04 -11.97
CA ASN A 241 27.07 6.31 -11.64
C ASN A 241 26.48 6.94 -10.38
N LYS A 242 25.15 7.05 -10.29
CA LYS A 242 24.49 7.64 -9.12
C LYS A 242 24.82 6.88 -7.83
N LYS A 243 24.81 5.55 -7.85
CA LYS A 243 25.06 4.73 -6.67
C LYS A 243 26.53 4.71 -6.29
N LEU A 244 27.44 4.64 -7.26
CA LEU A 244 28.88 4.70 -7.03
C LEU A 244 29.30 6.07 -6.49
N SER A 245 28.79 7.17 -7.04
CA SER A 245 29.05 8.51 -6.48
C SER A 245 28.51 8.63 -5.06
N ALA A 246 27.34 8.05 -4.77
CA ALA A 246 26.82 8.03 -3.40
C ALA A 246 27.70 7.19 -2.46
N MET A 247 28.27 6.07 -2.92
CA MET A 247 29.25 5.29 -2.15
C MET A 247 30.54 6.04 -1.89
N GLU A 248 31.05 6.76 -2.88
CA GLU A 248 32.27 7.57 -2.75
C GLU A 248 32.09 8.73 -1.77
N GLU A 249 30.96 9.42 -1.83
CA GLU A 249 30.69 10.62 -1.01
C GLU A 249 30.22 10.29 0.42
N HIS A 250 29.85 9.04 0.72
CA HIS A 250 29.31 8.69 2.02
C HIS A 250 30.42 8.31 3.02
N ASP A 251 30.63 9.14 4.05
CA ASP A 251 31.72 9.00 5.05
C ASP A 251 31.85 7.62 5.73
N SER A 252 30.74 6.87 5.87
CA SER A 252 30.74 5.54 6.49
C SER A 252 30.91 4.38 5.51
N VAL A 253 31.11 4.66 4.23
CA VAL A 253 31.30 3.66 3.18
C VAL A 253 32.75 3.74 2.71
N ALA A 254 33.50 2.65 2.90
CA ALA A 254 34.78 2.52 2.23
C ALA A 254 34.50 2.32 0.74
N PHE A 255 34.90 3.26 -0.11
CA PHE A 255 34.68 3.13 -1.55
C PHE A 255 35.69 2.16 -2.18
N ASP A 256 36.98 2.41 -1.99
CA ASP A 256 38.06 1.55 -2.51
C ASP A 256 38.10 0.18 -1.81
N GLY A 257 38.18 -0.87 -2.61
CA GLY A 257 38.15 -2.27 -2.19
C GLY A 257 36.76 -2.81 -1.84
N ASN A 258 35.68 -2.09 -2.16
CA ASN A 258 34.32 -2.47 -1.79
C ASN A 258 33.51 -3.01 -2.98
N THR A 259 32.31 -3.51 -2.69
CA THR A 259 31.39 -4.09 -3.66
C THR A 259 30.06 -3.35 -3.66
N LEU A 260 29.55 -3.03 -4.85
CA LEU A 260 28.15 -2.68 -5.09
C LEU A 260 27.41 -3.91 -5.63
N GLU A 261 26.44 -4.43 -4.88
CA GLU A 261 25.58 -5.53 -5.34
C GLU A 261 24.17 -5.02 -5.62
N VAL A 262 23.75 -5.00 -6.89
CA VAL A 262 22.36 -4.72 -7.27
C VAL A 262 21.59 -6.03 -7.31
N ARG A 263 20.60 -6.19 -6.43
CA ARG A 263 19.66 -7.31 -6.48
C ARG A 263 18.38 -6.83 -7.16
N ALA A 264 18.01 -7.45 -8.27
CA ALA A 264 16.84 -7.10 -9.05
C ALA A 264 15.87 -8.29 -9.14
N ASN A 265 14.56 -8.04 -9.01
CA ASN A 265 13.58 -9.11 -9.20
C ASN A 265 13.58 -9.64 -10.64
N LYS A 266 14.00 -8.80 -11.59
CA LYS A 266 14.11 -9.17 -13.01
C LYS A 266 15.10 -8.29 -13.75
N ILE A 267 15.99 -8.93 -14.50
CA ILE A 267 16.87 -8.27 -15.48
C ILE A 267 16.26 -8.30 -16.89
N GLY A 268 16.42 -7.20 -17.62
CA GLY A 268 15.95 -7.03 -18.99
C GLY A 268 16.88 -7.68 -20.01
N ASP A 269 18.14 -7.28 -19.98
CA ASP A 269 19.18 -7.74 -20.89
C ASP A 269 20.51 -7.90 -20.14
N ASP A 270 20.97 -9.15 -20.06
CA ASP A 270 22.18 -9.51 -19.33
C ASP A 270 23.45 -8.96 -20.00
N ASP A 271 23.46 -8.86 -21.33
CA ASP A 271 24.63 -8.40 -22.10
C ASP A 271 24.80 -6.89 -21.93
N ILE A 272 23.68 -6.13 -21.88
CA ILE A 272 23.72 -4.70 -21.54
C ILE A 272 24.28 -4.51 -20.14
N VAL A 273 23.79 -5.27 -19.16
CA VAL A 273 24.24 -5.15 -17.77
C VAL A 273 25.72 -5.51 -17.64
N ALA A 274 26.15 -6.66 -18.20
CA ALA A 274 27.55 -7.09 -18.16
C ALA A 274 28.49 -6.06 -18.80
N SER A 275 28.13 -5.55 -19.98
CA SER A 275 28.91 -4.52 -20.68
C SER A 275 29.07 -3.24 -19.84
N GLN A 276 27.99 -2.79 -19.19
CA GLN A 276 28.06 -1.60 -18.33
C GLN A 276 28.84 -1.86 -17.04
N ILE A 277 28.79 -3.05 -16.46
CA ILE A 277 29.64 -3.41 -15.31
C ILE A 277 31.11 -3.29 -15.70
N THR A 278 31.55 -4.00 -16.76
CA THR A 278 32.96 -3.96 -17.21
C THR A 278 33.40 -2.53 -17.53
N GLN A 279 32.54 -1.72 -18.17
CA GLN A 279 32.88 -0.34 -18.48
C GLN A 279 33.00 0.51 -17.21
N MET A 280 32.12 0.35 -16.23
CA MET A 280 32.16 1.12 -15.00
C MET A 280 33.36 0.76 -14.11
N GLU A 281 33.64 -0.53 -13.91
CA GLU A 281 34.83 -0.97 -13.14
C GLU A 281 36.12 -0.45 -13.79
N LYS A 282 36.17 -0.45 -15.12
CA LYS A 282 37.27 0.16 -15.87
C LYS A 282 37.36 1.68 -15.63
N ASP A 283 36.27 2.40 -15.80
CA ASP A 283 36.21 3.86 -15.61
C ASP A 283 36.69 4.24 -14.19
N ILE A 284 36.23 3.52 -13.15
CA ILE A 284 36.66 3.73 -11.76
C ILE A 284 38.16 3.52 -11.58
N SER A 285 38.72 2.46 -12.17
CA SER A 285 40.13 2.12 -12.02
C SER A 285 41.09 3.00 -12.84
N GLU A 286 40.62 3.62 -13.93
CA GLU A 286 41.46 4.38 -14.87
C GLU A 286 41.30 5.90 -14.76
N MET A 287 40.20 6.41 -14.18
CA MET A 287 39.91 7.84 -14.15
C MET A 287 40.31 8.49 -12.83
N ASP A 288 40.96 9.66 -12.94
CA ASP A 288 41.35 10.51 -11.80
C ASP A 288 40.15 10.88 -10.91
N GLU A 289 38.95 11.00 -11.50
CA GLU A 289 37.74 11.39 -10.78
C GLU A 289 37.37 10.40 -9.67
N TRP A 290 37.65 9.12 -9.86
CA TRP A 290 37.39 8.04 -8.91
C TRP A 290 38.63 7.65 -8.09
N ASN A 291 39.67 8.48 -8.15
CA ASN A 291 40.96 8.23 -7.49
C ASN A 291 41.62 6.88 -7.83
N HIS A 292 41.30 6.30 -9.00
CA HIS A 292 41.76 4.96 -9.40
C HIS A 292 41.39 3.86 -8.40
N ALA A 293 40.22 3.97 -7.77
CA ALA A 293 39.73 3.00 -6.82
C ALA A 293 39.50 1.63 -7.46
N ASN A 294 39.43 0.59 -6.63
CA ASN A 294 39.03 -0.75 -7.02
C ASN A 294 37.65 -1.06 -6.43
N VAL A 295 36.62 -1.12 -7.27
CA VAL A 295 35.24 -1.45 -6.84
C VAL A 295 34.72 -2.59 -7.69
N ASP A 296 34.17 -3.61 -7.02
CA ASP A 296 33.49 -4.71 -7.70
C ASP A 296 32.00 -4.38 -7.86
N ILE A 297 31.44 -4.57 -9.05
CA ILE A 297 30.00 -4.43 -9.30
C ILE A 297 29.40 -5.79 -9.62
N LYS A 298 28.38 -6.17 -8.86
CA LYS A 298 27.66 -7.43 -9.03
C LYS A 298 26.19 -7.16 -9.23
N VAL A 299 25.58 -7.81 -10.21
CA VAL A 299 24.12 -7.76 -10.41
C VAL A 299 23.53 -9.16 -10.28
N VAL A 300 22.48 -9.30 -9.47
CA VAL A 300 21.75 -10.55 -9.25
C VAL A 300 20.37 -10.44 -9.87
N ASP A 301 20.06 -11.33 -10.81
CA ASP A 301 18.70 -11.55 -11.32
C ASP A 301 18.01 -12.62 -10.47
N GLU A 302 17.13 -12.21 -9.56
CA GLU A 302 16.42 -13.11 -8.66
C GLU A 302 15.34 -13.94 -9.38
N SER A 303 14.96 -13.57 -10.62
CA SER A 303 14.03 -14.40 -11.40
C SER A 303 14.66 -15.67 -11.97
N SER A 304 15.99 -15.70 -12.06
CA SER A 304 16.76 -16.79 -12.67
C SER A 304 17.91 -17.28 -11.80
N ASP A 305 18.10 -16.70 -10.61
CA ASP A 305 19.25 -16.88 -9.72
C ASP A 305 20.60 -16.64 -10.41
N LYS A 306 20.61 -15.81 -11.47
CA LYS A 306 21.80 -15.51 -12.26
C LYS A 306 22.59 -14.38 -11.61
N ILE A 307 23.91 -14.54 -11.58
CA ILE A 307 24.85 -13.50 -11.17
C ILE A 307 25.57 -12.99 -12.43
N ILE A 308 25.61 -11.67 -12.59
CA ILE A 308 26.29 -10.95 -13.67
C ILE A 308 27.41 -10.12 -13.06
N THR A 309 28.61 -10.24 -13.61
CA THR A 309 29.83 -9.52 -13.20
C THR A 309 30.59 -9.07 -14.45
N GLY A 310 31.60 -8.21 -14.27
CA GLY A 310 32.49 -7.72 -15.31
C GLY A 310 33.56 -8.71 -15.76
#